data_AF-A0A7U2ERH8-F1
#
_entry.id   AF-A0A7U2ERH8-F1
#
_cell.length_a   1.000
_cell.length_b   1.000
_cell.length_c   1.000
_cell.angle_alpha   90.00
_cell.angle_beta   90.00
_cell.angle_gamma   90.00
#
_symmetry.space_group_name_H-M   'P 1'
#
loop_
_entity.id
_entity.type
_entity.pdbx_description
1 polymer ?
#
loop_
_entity_poly.entity_id
_entity_poly.type
_entity_poly.pdbx_seq_one_letter_code
_entity_poly.pdbx_strand_id
1 'polypeptide(L)'
;MSGRSSLIRIDIVKNPSFEHAFLTGYVLRFGDFFPGWGLVPADDDNFITRWVINHEWQVKIQSSKDATMTTSFGTYPLKFTNQCQRWSRTIFRQNPIALFSDCNVWWTWPLTTWTTLFPWLYNAALIWDSLAVYILTQTDLYAQSCHRMAMMGLLIGFIRISKLAKTIPWFWEYPVDFFFFFFFFYFVIPAYPCFA
;
A
#
# COMPACT_ATOMS: atom_id res chain seq x y z
N MET A 1 -0.89 -10.12 5.40
CA MET A 1 -0.17 -11.41 5.57
C MET A 1 -0.97 -12.47 4.84
N SER A 2 -0.58 -13.00 3.68
CA SER A 2 -1.47 -13.95 2.99
C SER A 2 -1.78 -15.18 3.86
N GLY A 3 -3.06 -15.56 3.99
CA GLY A 3 -3.47 -16.75 4.74
C GLY A 3 -2.90 -18.07 4.20
N ARG A 4 -2.35 -18.07 2.98
CA ARG A 4 -1.69 -19.24 2.37
C ARG A 4 -0.27 -19.45 2.86
N SER A 5 0.34 -18.45 3.47
CA SER A 5 1.76 -18.44 3.86
C SER A 5 1.97 -18.00 5.30
N SER A 6 0.89 -17.91 6.10
CA SER A 6 0.96 -17.52 7.50
C SER A 6 0.82 -18.73 8.42
N LEU A 7 1.60 -18.72 9.49
CA LEU A 7 1.47 -19.65 10.61
C LEU A 7 0.98 -18.85 11.81
N ILE A 8 -0.18 -19.23 12.34
CA ILE A 8 -0.81 -18.54 13.47
C ILE A 8 -0.82 -19.50 14.66
N ARG A 9 -0.47 -18.99 15.84
CA ARG A 9 -0.51 -19.77 17.08
C ARG A 9 -1.95 -20.18 17.41
N ILE A 10 -2.12 -21.43 17.82
CA ILE A 10 -3.41 -22.00 18.17
C ILE A 10 -4.09 -21.24 19.32
N ASP A 11 -3.31 -20.73 20.27
CA ASP A 11 -3.79 -19.98 21.44
C ASP A 11 -4.51 -18.67 21.04
N ILE A 12 -4.15 -18.10 19.88
CA ILE A 12 -4.78 -16.89 19.35
C ILE A 12 -6.15 -17.26 18.75
N VAL A 13 -6.18 -18.30 17.92
CA VAL A 13 -7.40 -18.70 17.18
C VAL A 13 -8.45 -19.32 18.10
N LYS A 14 -8.02 -20.08 19.12
CA LYS A 14 -8.93 -20.69 20.10
C LYS A 14 -9.43 -19.72 21.18
N ASN A 15 -8.99 -18.47 21.18
CA ASN A 15 -9.43 -17.50 22.16
C ASN A 15 -10.89 -17.08 21.86
N PRO A 16 -11.85 -17.23 22.80
CA PRO A 16 -13.25 -16.83 22.58
C PRO A 16 -13.41 -15.34 22.23
N SER A 17 -12.55 -14.48 22.78
CA SER A 17 -12.56 -13.05 22.46
C SER A 17 -12.07 -12.77 21.04
N PHE A 18 -11.13 -13.56 20.53
CA PHE A 18 -10.69 -13.48 19.15
C PHE A 18 -11.82 -13.87 18.20
N GLU A 19 -12.48 -15.01 18.46
CA GLU A 19 -13.60 -15.48 17.64
C GLU A 19 -14.74 -14.45 17.61
N HIS A 20 -15.12 -13.92 18.77
CA HIS A 20 -16.14 -12.88 18.85
C HIS A 20 -15.75 -11.63 18.06
N ALA A 21 -14.53 -11.11 18.24
CA ALA A 21 -14.05 -9.91 17.56
C ALA A 21 -13.89 -10.11 16.04
N PHE A 22 -13.51 -11.32 15.62
CA PHE A 22 -13.39 -11.70 14.22
C PHE A 22 -14.76 -11.68 13.51
N LEU A 23 -15.81 -12.17 14.19
CA LEU A 23 -17.16 -12.25 13.63
C LEU A 23 -17.95 -10.94 13.72
N THR A 24 -17.61 -10.07 14.68
CA THR A 24 -18.35 -8.82 14.97
C THR A 24 -17.60 -7.55 14.57
N GLY A 25 -16.53 -7.66 13.78
CA GLY A 25 -15.70 -6.53 13.40
C GLY A 25 -16.44 -5.47 12.56
N TYR A 26 -16.41 -4.22 13.03
CA TYR A 26 -16.94 -3.04 12.33
C TYR A 26 -15.83 -2.16 11.76
N VAL A 27 -16.12 -1.39 10.70
CA VAL A 27 -15.18 -0.38 10.19
C VAL A 27 -15.15 0.82 11.13
N LEU A 28 -13.95 1.24 11.53
CA LEU A 28 -13.72 2.48 12.29
C LEU A 28 -14.53 2.59 13.58
N ARG A 29 -14.58 1.52 14.38
CA ARG A 29 -15.21 1.59 15.72
C ARG A 29 -14.36 2.47 16.64
N PHE A 30 -14.93 3.53 17.20
CA PHE A 30 -14.27 4.42 18.16
C PHE A 30 -14.96 4.32 19.52
N GLY A 31 -14.70 3.23 20.23
CA GLY A 31 -15.34 2.95 21.51
C GLY A 31 -16.88 3.00 21.42
N ASP A 32 -17.51 3.65 22.39
CA ASP A 32 -18.96 3.87 22.44
C ASP A 32 -19.40 5.14 21.68
N PHE A 33 -18.45 6.01 21.32
CA PHE A 33 -18.74 7.27 20.62
C PHE A 33 -19.18 7.03 19.17
N PHE A 34 -18.69 5.96 18.56
CA PHE A 34 -19.06 5.61 17.20
C PHE A 34 -19.09 4.08 17.03
N PRO A 35 -20.28 3.49 16.79
CA PRO A 35 -20.44 2.04 16.71
C PRO A 35 -19.72 1.40 15.51
N GLY A 36 -19.19 2.21 14.60
CA GLY A 36 -18.56 1.76 13.35
C GLY A 36 -19.56 1.56 12.23
N TRP A 37 -19.07 1.39 11.00
CA TRP A 37 -19.91 1.21 9.81
C TRP A 37 -19.73 -0.16 9.19
N GLY A 38 -20.84 -0.88 8.99
CA GLY A 38 -20.87 -2.17 8.30
C GLY A 38 -20.12 -3.29 9.02
N LEU A 39 -20.55 -4.52 8.80
CA LEU A 39 -19.74 -5.69 9.15
C LEU A 39 -18.59 -5.79 8.13
N VAL A 40 -17.38 -6.14 8.56
CA VAL A 40 -16.25 -6.38 7.64
C VAL A 40 -16.16 -7.88 7.36
N PRO A 41 -16.54 -8.39 6.18
CA PRO A 41 -16.49 -9.82 5.91
C PRO A 41 -15.37 -10.21 4.93
N ALA A 42 -14.24 -9.50 4.85
CA ALA A 42 -13.32 -9.75 3.71
C ALA A 42 -11.82 -9.40 3.85
N ASP A 43 -11.21 -9.30 5.03
CA ASP A 43 -9.74 -9.14 5.14
C ASP A 43 -9.17 -9.84 6.39
N ASP A 44 -9.27 -11.18 6.42
CA ASP A 44 -8.85 -12.02 7.56
C ASP A 44 -7.42 -11.71 7.99
N ASP A 45 -6.52 -11.49 7.03
CA ASP A 45 -5.12 -11.26 7.31
C ASP A 45 -4.81 -9.93 7.97
N ASN A 46 -5.49 -8.87 7.53
CA ASN A 46 -5.35 -7.55 8.15
C ASN A 46 -5.94 -7.57 9.56
N PHE A 47 -7.08 -8.24 9.76
CA PHE A 47 -7.66 -8.38 11.10
C PHE A 47 -6.71 -9.14 12.04
N ILE A 48 -6.24 -10.33 11.63
CA ILE A 48 -5.36 -11.17 12.44
C ILE A 48 -4.08 -10.41 12.79
N THR A 49 -3.50 -9.70 11.81
CA THR A 49 -2.28 -8.91 12.05
C THR A 49 -2.52 -7.80 13.09
N ARG A 50 -3.63 -7.06 13.00
CA ARG A 50 -3.99 -6.03 13.98
C ARG A 50 -4.24 -6.62 15.36
N TRP A 51 -4.96 -7.74 15.43
CA TRP A 51 -5.22 -8.44 16.69
C TRP A 51 -3.92 -8.85 17.39
N VAL A 52 -2.99 -9.47 16.66
CA VAL A 52 -1.68 -9.90 17.15
C VAL A 52 -0.90 -8.71 17.71
N ILE A 53 -0.83 -7.60 16.96
CA ILE A 53 -0.13 -6.38 17.38
C ILE A 53 -0.75 -5.79 18.65
N ASN A 54 -2.08 -5.71 18.73
CA ASN A 54 -2.78 -5.13 19.88
C ASN A 54 -2.68 -5.97 21.16
N HIS A 55 -2.40 -7.27 21.02
CA HIS A 55 -2.20 -8.20 22.14
C HIS A 55 -0.72 -8.48 22.41
N GLU A 56 0.16 -7.57 22.00
CA GLU A 56 1.62 -7.60 22.26
C GLU A 56 2.35 -8.83 21.69
N TRP A 57 1.71 -9.57 20.79
CA TRP A 57 2.34 -10.68 20.11
C TRP A 57 3.31 -10.18 19.05
N GLN A 58 4.45 -10.86 18.95
CA GLN A 58 5.49 -10.51 17.98
C GLN A 58 5.23 -11.19 16.64
N VAL A 59 5.32 -10.41 15.55
CA VAL A 59 5.23 -10.91 14.18
C VAL A 59 6.63 -11.12 13.63
N LYS A 60 6.93 -12.34 13.16
CA LYS A 60 8.17 -12.64 12.44
C LYS A 60 7.87 -12.88 10.96
N ILE A 61 8.68 -12.27 10.10
CA ILE A 61 8.58 -12.44 8.64
C ILE A 61 9.84 -13.18 8.18
N GLN A 62 9.66 -14.33 7.53
CA GLN A 62 10.74 -15.05 6.88
C GLN A 62 10.86 -14.56 5.43
N SER A 63 11.93 -13.83 5.14
CA SER A 63 12.26 -13.38 3.78
C SER A 63 13.50 -14.15 3.32
N SER A 64 13.31 -15.22 2.57
CA SER A 64 14.37 -15.99 1.92
C SER A 64 13.96 -16.33 0.48
N LYS A 65 14.92 -16.66 -0.37
CA LYS A 65 14.64 -17.12 -1.74
C LYS A 65 13.71 -18.34 -1.73
N ASP A 66 13.93 -19.27 -0.81
CA ASP A 66 13.09 -20.46 -0.65
C ASP A 66 11.66 -20.15 -0.17
N ALA A 67 11.47 -19.03 0.52
CA ALA A 67 10.14 -18.56 0.96
C ALA A 67 9.46 -17.65 -0.09
N THR A 68 10.07 -17.45 -1.27
CA THR A 68 9.51 -16.62 -2.34
C THR A 68 8.40 -17.37 -3.05
N MET A 69 7.20 -16.80 -3.07
CA MET A 69 6.05 -17.37 -3.76
C MET A 69 5.67 -16.51 -4.96
N THR A 70 5.66 -17.11 -6.15
CA THR A 70 5.13 -16.47 -7.34
C THR A 70 3.60 -16.58 -7.32
N THR A 71 2.92 -15.43 -7.36
CA THR A 71 1.45 -15.40 -7.47
C THR A 71 1.05 -14.95 -8.86
N SER A 72 0.17 -15.72 -9.51
CA SER A 72 -0.41 -15.33 -10.79
C SER A 72 -1.50 -14.28 -10.56
N PHE A 73 -1.33 -13.10 -11.14
CA PHE A 73 -2.37 -12.07 -11.15
C PHE A 73 -3.55 -12.49 -12.04
N GLY A 74 -4.72 -11.88 -11.80
CA GLY A 74 -5.86 -12.04 -12.70
C GLY A 74 -5.53 -11.56 -14.10
N THR A 75 -6.06 -12.24 -15.12
CA THR A 75 -5.84 -11.88 -16.53
C THR A 75 -6.33 -10.45 -16.83
N TYR A 76 -5.50 -9.66 -17.51
CA TYR A 76 -5.87 -8.34 -18.05
C TYR A 76 -6.90 -8.50 -19.18
N PRO A 77 -7.89 -7.59 -19.36
CA PRO A 77 -8.05 -6.29 -18.70
C PRO A 77 -8.92 -6.28 -17.43
N LEU A 78 -9.91 -7.18 -17.29
CA LEU A 78 -10.96 -7.03 -16.28
C LEU A 78 -10.62 -7.62 -14.90
N LYS A 79 -9.96 -8.78 -14.83
CA LYS A 79 -9.68 -9.42 -13.52
C LYS A 79 -8.61 -8.66 -12.76
N PHE A 80 -7.59 -8.17 -13.47
CA PHE A 80 -6.51 -7.38 -12.87
C PHE A 80 -7.03 -6.07 -12.25
N THR A 81 -7.83 -5.31 -12.99
CA THR A 81 -8.38 -4.04 -12.50
C THR A 81 -9.33 -4.24 -11.32
N ASN A 82 -10.21 -5.25 -11.37
CA ASN A 82 -11.07 -5.61 -10.24
C ASN A 82 -10.26 -6.02 -9.00
N GLN A 83 -9.12 -6.71 -9.16
CA GLN A 83 -8.23 -7.03 -8.06
C GLN A 83 -7.60 -5.77 -7.45
N CYS A 84 -7.13 -4.84 -8.29
CA CYS A 84 -6.59 -3.55 -7.83
C CYS A 84 -7.64 -2.71 -7.10
N GLN A 85 -8.87 -2.63 -7.62
CA GLN A 85 -9.99 -1.96 -6.97
C GLN A 85 -10.29 -2.56 -5.60
N ARG A 86 -10.31 -3.91 -5.50
CA ARG A 86 -10.50 -4.59 -4.23
C ARG A 86 -9.40 -4.21 -3.23
N TRP A 87 -8.13 -4.23 -3.63
CA TRP A 87 -7.02 -3.86 -2.75
C TRP A 87 -7.09 -2.40 -2.30
N SER A 88 -7.45 -1.48 -3.20
CA SER A 88 -7.65 -0.07 -2.86
C SER A 88 -8.73 0.09 -1.77
N ARG A 89 -9.88 -0.58 -1.93
CA ARG A 89 -10.99 -0.54 -0.96
C ARG A 89 -10.58 -1.16 0.38
N THR A 90 -9.84 -2.27 0.37
CA THR A 90 -9.30 -2.89 1.59
C THR A 90 -8.38 -1.92 2.35
N ILE A 91 -7.46 -1.25 1.66
CA ILE A 91 -6.55 -0.27 2.27
C ILE A 91 -7.34 0.85 2.95
N PHE A 92 -8.30 1.44 2.24
CA PHE A 92 -9.13 2.52 2.78
C PHE A 92 -9.98 2.07 3.98
N ARG A 93 -10.39 0.81 4.02
CA ARG A 93 -11.18 0.26 5.12
C ARG A 93 -10.34 -0.11 6.34
N GLN A 94 -9.17 -0.74 6.14
CA GLN A 94 -8.38 -1.35 7.21
C GLN A 94 -7.34 -0.42 7.82
N ASN A 95 -6.65 0.38 6.99
CA ASN A 95 -5.59 1.26 7.48
C ASN A 95 -6.10 2.30 8.50
N PRO A 96 -7.27 2.94 8.32
CA PRO A 96 -7.79 3.87 9.32
C PRO A 96 -8.06 3.21 10.67
N ILE A 97 -8.42 1.93 10.71
CA ILE A 97 -8.64 1.22 11.97
C ILE A 97 -7.30 1.08 12.70
N ALA A 98 -6.25 0.63 12.00
CA ALA A 98 -4.91 0.54 12.58
C ALA A 98 -4.39 1.91 13.07
N LEU A 99 -4.65 2.98 12.31
CA LEU A 99 -4.12 4.32 12.56
C LEU A 99 -4.89 5.09 13.64
N PHE A 100 -6.21 4.96 13.71
CA PHE A 100 -7.04 5.82 14.55
C PHE A 100 -7.80 5.07 15.65
N SER A 101 -8.17 3.82 15.43
CA SER A 101 -8.90 3.01 16.42
C SER A 101 -7.93 2.23 17.30
N ASP A 102 -7.04 1.46 16.69
CA ASP A 102 -6.05 0.64 17.39
C ASP A 102 -4.91 1.50 17.95
N CYS A 103 -4.43 2.49 17.17
CA CYS A 103 -3.36 3.43 17.49
C CYS A 103 -1.99 2.84 17.89
N ASN A 104 -1.88 1.53 18.11
CA ASN A 104 -0.67 0.90 18.61
C ASN A 104 0.52 0.99 17.64
N VAL A 105 0.23 1.08 16.34
CA VAL A 105 1.25 1.24 15.28
C VAL A 105 2.06 2.53 15.41
N TRP A 106 1.48 3.60 15.97
CA TRP A 106 2.18 4.87 16.20
C TRP A 106 3.31 4.73 17.21
N TRP A 107 3.10 3.91 18.24
CA TRP A 107 4.07 3.70 19.32
C TRP A 107 5.06 2.62 18.96
N THR A 108 4.60 1.55 18.30
CA THR A 108 5.44 0.41 17.95
C THR A 108 6.36 0.73 16.76
N TRP A 109 5.83 1.40 15.72
CA TRP A 109 6.56 1.70 14.49
C TRP A 109 6.23 3.11 13.95
N PRO A 110 6.66 4.18 14.64
CA PRO A 110 6.33 5.55 14.26
C PRO A 110 6.82 5.90 12.84
N LEU A 111 8.04 5.49 12.48
CA LEU A 111 8.61 5.74 11.15
C LEU A 111 7.80 5.06 10.05
N THR A 112 7.45 3.79 10.22
CA THR A 112 6.64 3.04 9.25
C THR A 112 5.25 3.65 9.12
N THR A 113 4.69 4.12 10.23
CA THR A 113 3.39 4.77 10.25
C THR A 113 3.39 6.03 9.37
N TRP A 114 4.38 6.90 9.55
CA TRP A 114 4.52 8.14 8.77
C TRP A 114 4.90 7.93 7.31
N THR A 115 5.78 6.96 7.02
CA THR A 115 6.33 6.77 5.67
C THR A 115 5.51 5.83 4.81
N THR A 116 4.73 4.92 5.42
CA THR A 116 4.03 3.85 4.72
C THR A 116 2.54 3.86 4.99
N LEU A 117 2.10 3.65 6.24
CA LEU A 117 0.67 3.47 6.53
C LEU A 117 -0.17 4.72 6.21
N PHE A 118 0.35 5.89 6.59
CA PHE A 118 -0.34 7.17 6.40
C PHE A 118 -0.40 7.59 4.92
N PRO A 119 0.71 7.58 4.13
CA PRO A 119 0.66 7.90 2.70
C PRO A 119 -0.15 6.89 1.85
N TRP A 120 -0.36 5.66 2.33
CA TRP A 120 -1.18 4.68 1.62
C TRP A 120 -2.68 4.97 1.72
N LEU A 121 -3.14 5.77 2.70
CA LEU A 121 -4.54 6.18 2.80
C LEU A 121 -4.96 7.10 1.64
N TYR A 122 -4.04 7.96 1.22
CA TYR A 122 -4.26 8.89 0.13
C TYR A 122 -3.08 8.76 -0.83
N ASN A 123 -3.26 7.97 -1.90
CA ASN A 123 -2.30 7.95 -2.99
C ASN A 123 -2.42 9.26 -3.80
N ALA A 124 -2.02 10.37 -3.18
CA ALA A 124 -1.99 11.69 -3.78
C ALA A 124 -0.76 11.88 -4.66
N ALA A 125 -0.13 10.79 -5.14
CA ALA A 125 0.98 10.88 -6.08
C ALA A 125 0.63 11.77 -7.27
N LEU A 126 -0.59 11.67 -7.81
CA LEU A 126 -1.01 12.55 -8.89
C LEU A 126 -1.01 14.03 -8.50
N ILE A 127 -1.43 14.35 -7.27
CA ILE A 127 -1.45 15.73 -6.75
C ILE A 127 -0.02 16.22 -6.53
N TRP A 128 0.81 15.45 -5.80
CA TRP A 128 2.17 15.84 -5.46
C TRP A 128 3.08 15.92 -6.68
N ASP A 129 2.98 14.97 -7.61
CA ASP A 129 3.78 14.94 -8.83
C ASP A 129 3.39 16.11 -9.75
N SER A 130 2.09 16.41 -9.87
CA SER A 130 1.61 17.57 -10.65
C SER A 130 2.00 18.90 -10.00
N LEU A 131 1.90 18.98 -8.67
CA LEU A 131 2.28 20.16 -7.92
C LEU A 131 3.79 20.40 -7.99
N ALA A 132 4.63 19.36 -7.95
CA ALA A 132 6.07 19.48 -8.12
C ALA A 132 6.44 20.06 -9.50
N VAL A 133 5.77 19.59 -10.56
CA VAL A 133 5.92 20.13 -11.91
C VAL A 133 5.48 21.59 -11.95
N TYR A 134 4.30 21.90 -11.39
CA TYR A 134 3.78 23.26 -11.33
C TYR A 134 4.72 24.21 -10.59
N ILE A 135 5.14 23.86 -9.38
CA ILE A 135 6.05 24.69 -8.57
C ILE A 135 7.36 24.94 -9.32
N LEU A 136 7.93 23.93 -9.99
CA LEU A 136 9.13 24.13 -10.81
C LEU A 136 8.90 25.22 -11.86
N THR A 137 7.75 25.23 -12.55
CA THR A 137 7.44 26.27 -13.55
C THR A 137 7.32 27.67 -12.98
N GLN A 138 7.01 27.79 -11.68
CA GLN A 138 6.88 29.08 -10.99
C GLN A 138 8.19 29.60 -10.38
N THR A 139 9.27 28.81 -10.42
CA THR A 139 10.56 29.24 -9.86
C THR A 139 11.34 30.15 -10.80
N ASP A 140 12.03 31.16 -10.26
CA ASP A 140 12.95 32.02 -11.01
C ASP A 140 14.07 31.22 -11.70
N LEU A 141 14.51 30.12 -11.07
CA LEU A 141 15.48 29.18 -11.64
C LEU A 141 15.00 28.62 -12.99
N TYR A 142 13.71 28.28 -13.10
CA TYR A 142 13.14 27.80 -14.35
C TYR A 142 12.90 28.94 -15.36
N ALA A 143 12.44 30.10 -14.88
CA ALA A 143 12.17 31.26 -15.74
C ALA A 143 13.45 31.86 -16.36
N GLN A 144 14.57 31.87 -15.65
CA GLN A 144 15.80 32.50 -16.12
C GLN A 144 16.77 31.51 -16.79
N SER A 145 16.54 30.20 -16.69
CA SER A 145 17.40 29.19 -17.28
C SER A 145 17.24 29.07 -18.80
N CYS A 146 18.35 28.91 -19.51
CA CYS A 146 18.40 28.54 -20.92
C CYS A 146 18.07 27.05 -21.16
N HIS A 147 18.09 26.22 -20.12
CA HIS A 147 17.93 24.76 -20.19
C HIS A 147 16.60 24.27 -19.60
N ARG A 148 15.51 25.01 -19.80
CA ARG A 148 14.18 24.70 -19.23
C ARG A 148 13.71 23.28 -19.54
N MET A 149 13.87 22.85 -20.80
CA MET A 149 13.48 21.51 -21.24
C MET A 149 14.28 20.40 -20.53
N ALA A 150 15.58 20.62 -20.28
CA ALA A 150 16.41 19.66 -19.56
C ALA A 150 16.00 19.58 -18.08
N MET A 151 15.72 20.71 -17.43
CA MET A 151 15.25 20.73 -16.03
C MET A 151 13.89 20.02 -15.88
N MET A 152 12.95 20.29 -16.79
CA MET A 152 11.65 19.60 -16.80
C MET A 152 11.83 18.10 -17.06
N GLY A 153 12.67 17.73 -18.03
CA GLY A 153 12.97 16.33 -18.35
C GLY A 153 13.61 15.59 -17.16
N LEU A 154 14.52 16.23 -16.44
CA LEU A 154 15.14 15.68 -15.23
C LEU A 154 14.13 15.49 -14.10
N LEU A 155 13.24 16.46 -13.86
CA LEU A 155 12.20 16.32 -12.83
C LEU A 155 11.23 15.18 -13.17
N ILE A 156 10.73 15.14 -14.41
CA ILE A 156 9.82 14.07 -14.86
C ILE A 156 10.54 12.72 -14.79
N GLY A 157 11.78 12.64 -15.24
CA GLY A 157 12.61 11.43 -15.14
C GLY A 157 12.78 10.98 -13.70
N PHE A 158 13.07 11.90 -12.79
CA PHE A 158 13.20 11.62 -11.36
C PHE A 158 11.89 11.10 -10.74
N ILE A 159 10.75 11.76 -11.03
CA ILE A 159 9.43 11.29 -10.58
C ILE A 159 9.19 9.86 -11.07
N ARG A 160 9.48 9.57 -12.35
CA ARG A 160 9.29 8.22 -12.92
C ARG A 160 10.19 7.18 -12.26
N ILE A 161 11.47 7.47 -12.11
CA ILE A 161 12.44 6.56 -11.46
C ILE A 161 12.04 6.30 -10.01
N SER A 162 11.55 7.30 -9.28
CA SER A 162 11.10 7.12 -7.90
C SER A 162 9.98 6.08 -7.76
N LYS A 163 9.11 5.93 -8.77
CA LYS A 163 8.04 4.91 -8.75
C LYS A 163 8.57 3.49 -8.98
N LEU A 164 9.78 3.34 -9.54
CA LEU A 164 10.41 2.05 -9.79
C LEU A 164 11.15 1.50 -8.56
N ALA A 165 11.33 2.29 -7.50
CA ALA A 165 12.09 1.89 -6.32
C ALA A 165 11.66 0.52 -5.76
N LYS A 166 10.36 0.23 -5.77
CA LYS A 166 9.81 -1.05 -5.27
C LYS A 166 10.05 -2.24 -6.22
N THR A 167 10.23 -2.00 -7.51
CA THR A 167 10.42 -3.05 -8.54
C THR A 167 11.89 -3.31 -8.87
N ILE A 168 12.81 -2.46 -8.41
CA ILE A 168 14.26 -2.63 -8.60
C ILE A 168 14.75 -4.05 -8.25
N PRO A 169 14.39 -4.65 -7.09
CA PRO A 169 14.90 -5.98 -6.75
C PRO A 169 14.50 -7.05 -7.77
N TRP A 170 13.29 -6.95 -8.35
CA TRP A 170 12.84 -7.87 -9.41
C TRP A 170 13.67 -7.70 -10.68
N PHE A 171 13.86 -6.45 -11.12
CA PHE A 171 14.64 -6.17 -12.34
C PHE A 171 16.12 -6.53 -12.20
N TRP A 172 16.66 -6.53 -10.97
CA TRP A 172 18.02 -7.01 -10.72
C TRP A 172 18.17 -8.51 -10.97
N GLU A 173 17.14 -9.30 -10.63
CA GLU A 173 17.15 -10.76 -10.86
C GLU A 173 16.72 -11.10 -12.30
N TYR A 174 15.83 -10.30 -12.90
CA TYR A 174 15.30 -10.48 -14.26
C TYR A 174 15.46 -9.21 -15.11
N PRO A 175 16.67 -8.92 -15.63
CA PRO A 175 16.94 -7.67 -16.36
C PRO A 175 16.20 -7.61 -17.71
N VAL A 176 15.83 -8.75 -18.29
CA VAL A 176 15.06 -8.79 -19.55
C VAL A 176 13.65 -8.21 -19.36
N ASP A 177 13.05 -8.43 -18.19
CA ASP A 177 11.71 -7.92 -17.85
C ASP A 177 11.67 -6.40 -17.76
N PHE A 178 12.81 -5.75 -17.47
CA PHE A 178 12.92 -4.31 -17.47
C PHE A 178 12.62 -3.71 -18.85
N PHE A 179 13.11 -4.35 -19.92
CA PHE A 179 12.84 -3.91 -21.29
C PHE A 179 11.35 -4.07 -21.64
N PHE A 180 10.74 -5.20 -21.26
CA PHE A 180 9.30 -5.39 -21.45
C PHE A 180 8.48 -4.37 -20.66
N PHE A 181 8.85 -4.09 -19.41
CA PHE A 181 8.18 -3.08 -18.58
C PHE A 181 8.29 -1.67 -19.19
N PHE A 182 9.49 -1.27 -19.61
CA PHE A 182 9.72 0.05 -20.22
C PHE A 182 9.00 0.22 -21.56
N PHE A 183 8.85 -0.85 -22.35
CA PHE A 183 8.19 -0.77 -23.65
C PHE A 183 6.66 -0.91 -23.58
N PHE A 184 6.14 -1.76 -22.69
CA PHE A 184 4.70 -2.07 -22.60
C PHE A 184 3.94 -1.27 -21.54
N PHE A 185 4.55 -0.93 -20.40
CA PHE A 185 3.85 -0.32 -19.26
C PHE A 185 4.10 1.18 -19.08
N TYR A 186 5.05 1.77 -19.81
CA TYR A 186 5.43 3.17 -19.67
C TYR A 186 4.33 4.16 -20.10
N PHE A 187 3.26 3.71 -20.76
CA PHE A 187 2.17 4.56 -21.24
C PHE A 187 0.88 4.59 -20.38
N VAL A 188 0.71 3.72 -19.38
CA VAL A 188 -0.64 3.52 -18.76
C VAL A 188 -0.71 3.81 -17.25
N ILE A 189 0.40 4.14 -16.60
CA ILE A 189 0.41 4.43 -15.15
C ILE A 189 0.64 5.93 -14.98
N PRO A 190 -0.44 6.73 -14.84
CA PRO A 190 -1.14 6.77 -13.57
C PRO A 190 -2.67 7.00 -13.72
N ALA A 191 -3.45 5.97 -14.02
CA ALA A 191 -4.92 6.04 -13.94
C ALA A 191 -5.48 5.53 -12.60
N TYR A 192 -4.77 5.73 -11.49
CA TYR A 192 -5.31 5.43 -10.15
C TYR A 192 -6.63 6.15 -9.83
N PRO A 193 -6.89 7.39 -10.30
CA PRO A 193 -8.21 8.01 -10.11
C PRO A 193 -9.34 7.35 -10.90
N CYS A 194 -9.04 6.64 -12.00
CA CYS A 194 -10.06 5.99 -12.83
C CYS A 194 -10.54 4.66 -12.25
N PHE A 195 -10.04 4.26 -11.08
CA PHE A 195 -10.47 3.06 -10.37
C PHE A 195 -11.24 3.36 -9.08
N ALA A 196 -11.55 4.64 -8.81
CA ALA A 196 -12.53 5.04 -7.79
C ALA A 196 -13.95 4.86 -8.32
#